data_AF-A0A7V9H4F6-F1
#
_entry.id   AF-A0A7V9H4F6-F1
#
_cell.length_a   1.000
_cell.length_b   1.000
_cell.length_c   1.000
_cell.angle_alpha   90.00
_cell.angle_beta   90.00
_cell.angle_gamma   90.00
#
_symmetry.space_group_name_H-M   'P 1'
#
loop_
_entity.id
_entity.type
_entity.pdbx_description
1 polymer ?
#
loop_
_entity_poly.entity_id
_entity_poly.type
_entity_poly.pdbx_seq_one_letter_code
_entity_poly.pdbx_strand_id
1 'polypeptide(L)'
;GFYAIFSREVSLVTVVAVLTVLGYSLYDTIIIFDRIRENAPTVGYNRRRFDEMVNVSIRQVVRRSIYTSIFTLIPVTALLIFGESTLSDFAFALLVGILAGAYSSIFIAPQVLSLFKAWRAGSTRPAPRSA
;
A
#
# COMPACT_ATOMS: atom_id res chain seq x y z
N GLY A 1 -0.13 -3.70 -18.67
CA GLY A 1 0.20 -2.29 -18.93
C GLY A 1 1.65 -2.14 -19.32
N PHE A 2 2.54 -1.99 -18.34
CA PHE A 2 3.97 -1.71 -18.58
C PHE A 2 4.72 -2.84 -19.32
N TYR A 3 4.51 -4.11 -18.96
CA TYR A 3 5.15 -5.26 -19.63
C TYR A 3 4.83 -5.38 -21.13
N ALA A 4 3.61 -5.00 -21.53
CA ALA A 4 3.15 -5.02 -22.92
C ALA A 4 3.76 -3.88 -23.75
N ILE A 5 4.20 -2.79 -23.10
CA ILE A 5 4.85 -1.65 -23.77
C ILE A 5 6.34 -1.95 -24.04
N PHE A 6 6.98 -2.76 -23.20
CA PHE A 6 8.39 -3.13 -23.34
C PHE A 6 8.63 -4.43 -24.11
N SER A 7 7.58 -5.06 -24.66
CA SER A 7 7.66 -6.34 -25.41
C SER A 7 8.44 -7.43 -24.67
N ARG A 8 8.28 -7.52 -23.35
CA ARG A 8 8.98 -8.47 -22.49
C ARG A 8 8.17 -9.75 -22.37
N GLU A 9 8.82 -10.91 -22.49
CA GLU A 9 8.16 -12.22 -22.46
C GLU A 9 7.56 -12.50 -21.08
N VAL A 10 6.27 -12.86 -21.05
CA VAL A 10 5.61 -13.30 -19.82
C VAL A 10 6.02 -14.75 -19.58
N SER A 11 6.94 -14.96 -18.63
CA SER A 11 7.42 -16.28 -18.23
C SER A 11 6.98 -16.63 -16.80
N LEU A 12 7.26 -17.87 -16.37
CA LEU A 12 7.07 -18.29 -14.98
C LEU A 12 7.75 -17.33 -13.99
N VAL A 13 8.92 -16.83 -14.36
CA VAL A 13 9.72 -15.87 -13.57
C VAL A 13 8.97 -14.55 -13.39
N THR A 14 8.29 -14.07 -14.43
CA THR A 14 7.43 -12.87 -14.36
C THR A 14 6.24 -13.08 -13.41
N VAL A 15 5.62 -14.27 -13.42
CA VAL A 15 4.51 -14.59 -12.51
C VAL A 15 4.98 -14.59 -11.05
N VAL A 16 6.15 -15.17 -10.78
CA VAL A 16 6.78 -15.10 -9.45
C VAL A 16 7.01 -13.65 -9.04
N ALA A 17 7.50 -12.79 -9.94
CA ALA A 17 7.74 -11.38 -9.63
C ALA A 17 6.46 -10.66 -9.22
N VAL A 18 5.37 -10.89 -9.95
CA VAL A 18 4.05 -10.30 -9.66
C VAL A 18 3.54 -10.78 -8.31
N LEU A 19 3.64 -12.08 -8.00
CA LEU A 19 3.25 -12.62 -6.70
C LEU A 19 4.08 -12.03 -5.55
N THR A 20 5.38 -11.87 -5.74
CA THR A 20 6.28 -11.23 -4.75
C THR A 20 5.87 -9.79 -4.49
N VAL A 21 5.63 -9.01 -5.53
CA VAL A 21 5.18 -7.61 -5.43
C VAL A 21 3.84 -7.51 -4.71
N LEU A 22 2.89 -8.40 -5.03
CA LEU A 22 1.58 -8.43 -4.37
C LEU A 22 1.74 -8.72 -2.87
N GLY A 23 2.55 -9.71 -2.50
CA GLY A 23 2.84 -10.01 -1.09
C GLY A 23 3.46 -8.82 -0.36
N TYR A 24 4.39 -8.12 -1.00
CA TYR A 24 5.04 -6.93 -0.44
C TYR A 24 4.05 -5.77 -0.22
N SER A 25 3.21 -5.47 -1.22
CA SER A 25 2.22 -4.40 -1.14
C SER A 25 1.13 -4.68 -0.11
N LEU A 26 0.69 -5.94 0.00
CA LEU A 26 -0.27 -6.37 1.02
C LEU A 26 0.31 -6.25 2.43
N TYR A 27 1.58 -6.63 2.62
CA TYR A 27 2.25 -6.51 3.92
C TYR A 27 2.23 -5.06 4.44
N ASP A 28 2.60 -4.10 3.58
CA ASP A 28 2.58 -2.68 3.94
C ASP A 28 1.15 -2.17 4.19
N THR A 29 0.17 -2.63 3.41
CA THR A 29 -1.24 -2.27 3.60
C THR A 29 -1.79 -2.75 4.94
N ILE A 30 -1.52 -3.99 5.33
CA ILE A 30 -2.01 -4.59 6.59
C ILE A 30 -1.48 -3.80 7.78
N ILE A 31 -0.20 -3.42 7.78
CA ILE A 31 0.42 -2.70 8.90
C ILE A 31 -0.13 -1.27 9.01
N ILE A 32 -0.34 -0.58 7.89
CA ILE A 32 -0.98 0.74 7.88
C ILE A 32 -2.41 0.65 8.46
N PHE A 33 -3.18 -0.34 8.02
CA PHE A 33 -4.55 -0.53 8.51
C PHE A 33 -4.61 -0.95 9.97
N ASP A 34 -3.68 -1.77 10.43
CA ASP A 34 -3.57 -2.15 11.83
C ASP A 34 -3.29 -0.93 12.71
N ARG A 35 -2.33 -0.08 12.30
CA ARG A 35 -2.02 1.15 13.04
C ARG A 35 -3.17 2.15 13.09
N ILE A 36 -3.92 2.29 11.98
CA ILE A 36 -5.10 3.16 11.98
C ILE A 36 -6.19 2.63 12.91
N ARG A 37 -6.34 1.30 13.04
CA ARG A 37 -7.25 0.69 14.01
C ARG A 37 -6.77 0.88 15.44
N GLU A 38 -5.48 0.70 15.70
CA GLU A 38 -4.87 0.89 17.03
C GLU A 38 -5.03 2.32 17.53
N ASN A 39 -4.84 3.31 16.66
CA ASN A 39 -5.00 4.72 16.99
C ASN A 39 -6.46 5.21 16.92
N ALA A 40 -7.44 4.36 16.59
CA ALA A 40 -8.85 4.75 16.54
C ALA A 40 -9.48 4.79 17.96
N PRO A 41 -10.13 5.91 18.36
CA PRO A 41 -10.69 6.10 19.67
C PRO A 41 -12.00 5.35 19.74
N THR A 42 -12.23 4.71 20.89
CA THR A 42 -13.46 3.99 21.23
C THR A 42 -14.68 4.92 21.36
N VAL A 43 -14.49 6.25 21.31
CA VAL A 43 -15.52 7.24 21.65
C VAL A 43 -15.79 8.20 20.49
N GLY A 44 -17.03 8.21 19.98
CA GLY A 44 -17.68 9.28 19.21
C GLY A 44 -16.99 9.80 17.94
N TYR A 45 -17.62 9.63 16.78
CA TYR A 45 -17.10 10.12 15.49
C TYR A 45 -16.98 11.66 15.47
N ASN A 46 -15.76 12.18 15.62
CA ASN A 46 -15.43 13.58 15.35
C ASN A 46 -14.43 13.64 14.19
N ARG A 47 -14.88 14.17 13.04
CA ARG A 47 -14.12 14.14 11.77
C ARG A 47 -12.75 14.80 11.87
N ARG A 48 -12.61 15.90 12.62
CA ARG A 48 -11.31 16.56 12.85
C ARG A 48 -10.33 15.68 13.65
N ARG A 49 -10.81 15.02 14.70
CA ARG A 49 -10.02 14.04 15.47
C ARG A 49 -9.66 12.82 14.62
N PHE A 50 -10.56 12.40 13.74
CA PHE A 50 -10.31 11.25 12.86
C PHE A 50 -9.16 11.52 11.87
N ASP A 51 -9.18 12.67 11.18
CA ASP A 51 -8.14 13.03 10.21
C ASP A 51 -6.77 13.22 10.87
N GLU A 52 -6.72 13.83 12.05
CA GLU A 52 -5.48 14.03 12.80
C GLU A 52 -4.83 12.71 13.22
N MET A 53 -5.62 11.73 13.67
CA MET A 53 -5.09 10.41 14.01
C MET A 53 -4.68 9.59 12.80
N VAL A 54 -5.39 9.69 11.67
CA VAL A 54 -4.96 9.04 10.43
C VAL A 54 -3.58 9.57 10.05
N ASN A 55 -3.35 10.88 10.15
CA ASN A 55 -2.05 11.48 9.90
C ASN A 55 -0.97 11.01 10.89
N VAL A 56 -1.28 10.90 12.19
CA VAL A 56 -0.35 10.34 13.20
C VAL A 56 -0.01 8.88 12.88
N SER A 57 -1.01 8.07 12.54
CA SER A 57 -0.86 6.65 12.19
C SER A 57 0.04 6.49 10.96
N ILE A 58 -0.21 7.29 9.92
CA ILE A 58 0.60 7.29 8.70
C ILE A 58 2.05 7.62 9.04
N ARG A 59 2.32 8.70 9.79
CA ARG A 59 3.70 9.08 10.17
C ARG A 59 4.45 7.98 10.95
N GLN A 60 3.74 7.23 11.79
CA GLN A 60 4.34 6.12 12.55
C GLN A 60 4.76 4.95 11.65
N VAL A 61 3.93 4.59 10.66
CA VAL A 61 4.18 3.44 9.78
C VAL A 61 5.06 3.79 8.58
N VAL A 62 4.95 5.01 8.05
CA VAL A 62 5.68 5.47 6.86
C VAL A 62 7.19 5.34 7.03
N ARG A 63 7.75 5.69 8.21
CA ARG A 63 9.20 5.53 8.43
C ARG A 63 9.65 4.08 8.26
N ARG A 64 8.89 3.14 8.83
CA ARG A 64 9.19 1.71 8.73
C ARG A 64 9.03 1.20 7.29
N SER A 65 7.92 1.53 6.63
CA SER A 65 7.64 1.15 5.24
C SER A 65 8.70 1.69 4.26
N ILE A 66 9.17 2.92 4.47
CA ILE A 66 10.28 3.49 3.70
C ILE A 66 11.56 2.68 3.90
N TYR A 67 11.95 2.40 5.15
CA TYR A 67 13.16 1.64 5.41
C TYR A 67 13.08 0.23 4.80
N THR A 68 11.96 -0.48 4.97
CA THR A 68 11.79 -1.80 4.35
C THR A 68 11.79 -1.73 2.82
N SER A 69 11.21 -0.68 2.22
CA SER A 69 11.19 -0.50 0.76
C SER A 69 12.59 -0.26 0.21
N ILE A 70 13.39 0.57 0.90
CA ILE A 70 14.78 0.82 0.52
C ILE A 70 15.61 -0.46 0.65
N PHE A 71 15.52 -1.17 1.78
CA PHE A 71 16.28 -2.40 2.00
C PHE A 71 15.92 -3.53 1.01
N THR A 72 14.67 -3.56 0.52
CA THR A 72 14.26 -4.50 -0.53
C THR A 72 14.68 -4.06 -1.93
N LEU A 73 14.78 -2.75 -2.21
CA LEU A 73 15.25 -2.23 -3.48
C LEU A 73 16.76 -2.44 -3.69
N ILE A 74 17.58 -2.49 -2.63
CA ILE A 74 19.03 -2.73 -2.73
C ILE A 74 19.35 -4.05 -3.48
N PRO A 75 18.89 -5.23 -3.03
CA PRO A 75 19.18 -6.49 -3.72
C PRO A 75 18.49 -6.55 -5.09
N VAL A 76 17.30 -5.97 -5.25
CA VAL A 76 16.61 -5.90 -6.55
C VAL A 76 17.43 -5.09 -7.57
N THR A 77 18.00 -3.97 -7.14
CA THR A 77 18.87 -3.13 -8.00
C THR A 77 20.19 -3.84 -8.31
N ALA A 78 20.76 -4.56 -7.34
CA ALA A 78 21.94 -5.40 -7.58
C ALA A 78 21.64 -6.50 -8.60
N LEU A 79 20.49 -7.19 -8.51
CA LEU A 79 20.05 -8.17 -9.50
C LEU A 79 19.81 -7.56 -10.88
N LEU A 80 19.38 -6.30 -10.95
CA LEU A 80 19.17 -5.62 -12.23
C LEU A 80 20.48 -5.31 -12.96
N ILE A 81 21.53 -4.94 -12.21
CA ILE A 81 22.85 -4.56 -12.76
C ILE A 81 23.75 -5.78 -12.98
N PHE A 82 23.76 -6.72 -12.03
CA PHE A 82 24.66 -7.88 -12.02
C PHE A 82 23.99 -9.19 -12.46
N GLY A 83 22.67 -9.19 -12.65
CA GLY A 83 21.94 -10.37 -13.10
C GLY A 83 22.11 -10.64 -14.59
N GLU A 84 22.03 -11.91 -14.95
CA GLU A 84 21.91 -12.36 -16.35
C GLU A 84 20.58 -11.87 -16.96
N SER A 85 20.42 -11.98 -18.28
CA SER A 85 19.25 -11.46 -19.04
C SER A 85 17.91 -11.78 -18.36
N THR A 86 17.66 -13.05 -18.04
CA THR A 86 16.42 -13.52 -17.39
C THR A 86 16.22 -12.97 -15.97
N LEU A 87 17.28 -12.79 -15.20
CA LEU A 87 17.20 -12.23 -13.84
C LEU A 87 17.07 -10.70 -13.85
N SER A 88 17.65 -10.03 -14.84
CA SER A 88 17.50 -8.59 -15.03
C SER A 88 16.05 -8.25 -15.44
N ASP A 89 15.46 -9.08 -16.31
CA ASP A 89 14.03 -9.11 -16.64
C ASP A 89 13.12 -9.20 -15.40
N PHE A 90 13.45 -10.12 -14.51
CA PHE A 90 12.76 -10.33 -13.24
C PHE A 90 12.91 -9.13 -12.30
N ALA A 91 14.14 -8.64 -12.13
CA ALA A 91 14.44 -7.53 -11.25
C ALA A 91 13.74 -6.24 -11.69
N PHE A 92 13.64 -6.00 -13.00
CA PHE A 92 12.89 -4.88 -13.55
C PHE A 92 11.39 -4.97 -13.22
N ALA A 93 10.81 -6.16 -13.35
CA ALA A 93 9.41 -6.41 -12.97
C ALA A 93 9.17 -6.13 -11.48
N LEU A 94 10.07 -6.60 -10.61
CA LEU A 94 10.03 -6.34 -9.18
C LEU A 94 10.16 -4.85 -8.86
N LEU A 95 11.08 -4.15 -9.51
CA LEU A 95 11.34 -2.73 -9.25
C LEU A 95 10.12 -1.88 -9.56
N VAL A 96 9.51 -2.05 -10.73
CA VAL A 96 8.29 -1.32 -11.12
C VAL A 96 7.14 -1.68 -10.16
N GLY A 97 7.02 -2.95 -9.80
CA GLY A 97 5.96 -3.42 -8.91
C GLY A 97 6.08 -2.88 -7.47
N ILE A 98 7.28 -2.90 -6.89
CA ILE A 98 7.54 -2.38 -5.54
C ILE A 98 7.28 -0.87 -5.49
N LEU A 99 7.73 -0.11 -6.49
CA LEU A 99 7.49 1.34 -6.54
C LEU A 99 5.99 1.67 -6.63
N ALA A 100 5.25 0.97 -7.51
CA ALA A 100 3.81 1.15 -7.63
C ALA A 100 3.06 0.72 -6.35
N GLY A 101 3.49 -0.39 -5.73
CA GLY A 101 2.91 -0.92 -4.49
C GLY A 101 3.13 0.01 -3.29
N ALA A 102 4.36 0.49 -3.10
CA ALA A 102 4.69 1.41 -2.00
C ALA A 102 3.91 2.73 -2.11
N TYR A 103 3.81 3.29 -3.32
CA TYR A 103 3.01 4.49 -3.56
C TYR A 103 1.51 4.23 -3.28
N SER A 104 0.96 3.13 -3.78
CA SER A 104 -0.45 2.77 -3.58
C SER A 104 -0.81 2.58 -2.10
N SER A 105 -0.01 1.82 -1.36
CA SER A 105 -0.30 1.51 0.05
C SER A 105 -0.23 2.75 0.95
N ILE A 106 0.71 3.67 0.69
CA ILE A 106 0.87 4.88 1.52
C ILE A 106 -0.16 5.95 1.17
N PHE A 107 -0.42 6.19 -0.12
CA PHE A 107 -1.23 7.32 -0.56
C PHE A 107 -2.70 6.97 -0.79
N ILE A 108 -3.02 5.78 -1.31
CA ILE A 108 -4.39 5.43 -1.72
C ILE A 108 -5.15 4.75 -0.56
N ALA A 109 -4.50 3.85 0.17
CA ALA A 109 -5.16 3.06 1.21
C ALA A 109 -5.81 3.89 2.34
N PRO A 110 -5.18 4.94 2.89
CA PRO A 110 -5.80 5.76 3.94
C PRO A 110 -7.00 6.58 3.45
N GLN A 111 -6.97 7.00 2.18
CA GLN A 111 -8.05 7.77 1.54
C GLN A 111 -9.30 6.90 1.29
N VAL A 112 -9.09 5.65 0.88
CA VAL A 112 -10.18 4.69 0.73
C VAL A 112 -10.84 4.39 2.09
N LEU A 113 -10.05 4.29 3.15
CA LEU A 113 -10.59 4.07 4.50
C LEU A 113 -11.39 5.27 5.02
N SER A 114 -10.95 6.50 4.77
CA SER A 114 -11.69 7.71 5.15
C SER A 114 -13.03 7.81 4.40
N LEU A 115 -13.03 7.49 3.10
CA LEU A 115 -14.24 7.41 2.28
C LEU A 115 -15.19 6.31 2.76
N PHE A 116 -14.68 5.12 3.06
CA PHE A 116 -15.49 4.00 3.55
C PHE A 116 -16.15 4.32 4.90
N LYS A 117 -15.41 4.96 5.82
CA LYS A 117 -15.99 5.43 7.10
C LYS A 117 -17.01 6.55 6.90
N ALA A 118 -16.77 7.48 5.97
CA ALA A 118 -17.74 8.53 5.64
C ALA A 118 -19.06 7.96 5.08
N TRP A 119 -18.97 6.94 4.20
CA TRP A 119 -20.15 6.24 3.67
C TRP A 119 -20.92 5.52 4.78
N ARG A 120 -20.24 4.79 5.67
CA ARG A 120 -20.88 4.11 6.82
C ARG A 120 -21.53 5.07 7.81
N ALA A 121 -20.93 6.23 8.04
CA ALA A 121 -21.48 7.27 8.92
C ALA A 121 -22.74 7.94 8.32
N GLY A 122 -22.90 7.95 7.00
CA GLY A 122 -24.12 8.42 6.32
C GLY A 122 -25.31 7.45 6.49
N SER A 123 -25.04 6.14 6.57
CA SER A 123 -26.06 5.09 6.69
C SER A 123 -26.62 4.89 8.11
N THR A 124 -26.04 5.53 9.14
CA THR A 124 -26.47 5.41 10.55
C THR A 124 -27.10 6.68 11.12
N ARG A 125 -27.61 7.60 10.28
CA ARG A 125 -28.49 8.67 10.78
C ARG A 125 -29.79 8.06 11.33
N PRO A 126 -30.09 8.16 12.64
CA PRO A 126 -31.42 7.82 13.13
C PRO A 126 -32.40 8.83 12.52
N ALA A 127 -33.55 8.33 12.04
CA ALA A 127 -34.62 9.18 11.55
C ALA A 127 -34.94 10.28 12.59
N PRO A 128 -35.19 11.54 12.16
CA PRO A 128 -35.57 12.58 13.09
C PRO A 128 -36.86 12.15 13.79
N ARG A 129 -36.82 12.02 15.12
CA ARG A 129 -38.03 11.89 15.92
C ARG A 129 -38.78 13.21 15.81
N SER A 130 -39.83 13.20 15.00
CA SER A 130 -40.89 14.21 15.03
C SER A 130 -41.54 14.18 16.41
N ALA A 131 -41.41 15.27 17.14
CA ALA A 131 -42.23 15.60 18.31
C ALA A 131 -42.73 17.03 18.11
#